data_AF-W7BJV1-F1
#
_entry.id   AF-W7BJV1-F1
#
_cell.length_a   1.000
_cell.length_b   1.000
_cell.length_c   1.000
_cell.angle_alpha   90.00
_cell.angle_beta   90.00
_cell.angle_gamma   90.00
#
_symmetry.space_group_name_H-M   'P 1'
#
loop_
_entity.id
_entity.type
_entity.pdbx_description
1 polymer ?
#
loop_
_entity_poly.entity_id
_entity_poly.type
_entity_poly.pdbx_seq_one_letter_code
_entity_poly.pdbx_strand_id
1 'polypeptide(L)'
;MSISRPILIRQKKIYSLTEKGVQAVSEWVLEDTPEPIRRDEFLAKIYVIALMDKSTVIQLFNDRRRHYKKRAAINKPKLEELEILQNDPTRKEEWRNSFGRYLIVKRRDDICTQELEWCDWAEDLYHTAFDKI
;
A
#
# COMPACT_ATOMS: atom_id res chain seq x y z
N MET A 1 -49.41 23.71 20.28
CA MET A 1 -49.24 22.52 19.42
C MET A 1 -47.80 22.52 18.90
N SER A 2 -46.96 21.59 19.37
CA SER A 2 -45.62 21.38 18.80
C SER A 2 -45.58 19.98 18.22
N ILE A 3 -45.53 19.88 16.90
CA ILE A 3 -45.48 18.62 16.18
C ILE A 3 -44.00 18.24 16.07
N SER A 4 -43.54 17.33 16.94
CA SER A 4 -42.24 16.70 16.76
C SER A 4 -42.30 15.79 15.53
N ARG A 5 -41.51 16.11 14.50
CA ARG A 5 -41.29 15.20 13.36
C ARG A 5 -40.41 14.04 13.81
N PRO A 6 -40.79 12.77 13.55
CA PRO A 6 -39.93 11.64 13.86
C PRO A 6 -38.73 11.62 12.90
N ILE A 7 -37.53 11.47 13.48
CA ILE A 7 -36.29 11.23 12.75
C ILE A 7 -36.38 9.82 12.16
N LEU A 8 -36.48 9.70 10.84
CA LEU A 8 -36.36 8.42 10.14
C LEU A 8 -34.90 7.94 10.25
N ILE A 9 -34.64 7.06 11.21
CA ILE A 9 -33.37 6.32 11.29
C ILE A 9 -33.31 5.40 10.07
N ARG A 10 -32.39 5.71 9.14
CA ARG A 10 -32.15 4.90 7.94
C ARG A 10 -31.60 3.54 8.38
N GLN A 11 -32.43 2.49 8.34
CA GLN A 11 -31.97 1.13 8.58
C GLN A 11 -30.93 0.76 7.52
N LYS A 12 -29.70 0.46 7.98
CA LYS A 12 -28.62 -0.02 7.12
C LYS A 12 -28.76 -1.52 6.93
N LYS A 13 -28.53 -2.01 5.72
CA LYS A 13 -28.39 -3.45 5.46
C LYS A 13 -27.10 -3.94 6.12
N ILE A 14 -27.20 -5.00 6.91
CA ILE A 14 -26.07 -5.73 7.48
C ILE A 14 -25.89 -6.99 6.64
N TYR A 15 -24.67 -7.23 6.18
CA TYR A 15 -24.33 -8.38 5.34
C TYR A 15 -23.45 -9.34 6.14
N SER A 16 -23.69 -10.64 5.95
CA SER A 16 -22.87 -11.74 6.44
C SER A 16 -22.67 -12.74 5.32
N LEU A 17 -21.56 -13.49 5.36
CA LEU A 17 -21.36 -14.59 4.42
C LEU A 17 -22.40 -15.67 4.69
N THR A 18 -23.01 -16.18 3.62
CA THR A 18 -23.79 -17.42 3.65
C THR A 18 -22.83 -18.61 3.63
N GLU A 19 -23.32 -19.82 3.91
CA GLU A 19 -22.54 -21.06 3.77
C GLU A 19 -21.94 -21.19 2.37
N LYS A 20 -22.75 -20.91 1.33
CA LYS A 20 -22.27 -20.86 -0.07
C LYS A 20 -21.17 -19.83 -0.28
N GLY A 21 -21.26 -18.67 0.40
CA GLY A 21 -20.25 -17.63 0.34
C GLY A 21 -18.93 -18.05 1.01
N VAL A 22 -19.00 -18.75 2.14
CA VAL A 22 -17.81 -19.31 2.81
C VAL A 22 -17.15 -20.35 1.90
N GLN A 23 -17.93 -21.27 1.33
CA GLN A 23 -17.42 -22.29 0.41
C GLN A 23 -16.74 -21.66 -0.81
N ALA A 24 -17.37 -20.66 -1.43
CA ALA A 24 -16.79 -19.98 -2.59
C ALA A 24 -15.45 -19.31 -2.27
N VAL A 25 -15.29 -18.71 -1.08
CA VAL A 25 -14.00 -18.14 -0.65
C VAL A 25 -12.97 -19.25 -0.40
N SER A 26 -13.37 -20.36 0.21
CA SER A 26 -12.47 -21.50 0.45
C SER A 26 -11.98 -22.13 -0.85
N GLU A 27 -12.85 -22.30 -1.84
CA GLU A 27 -12.49 -22.80 -3.17
C GLU A 27 -11.51 -21.85 -3.87
N TRP A 28 -11.80 -20.54 -3.86
CA TRP A 28 -10.91 -19.53 -4.46
C TRP A 28 -9.50 -19.51 -3.85
N VAL A 29 -9.37 -19.68 -2.53
CA VAL A 29 -8.05 -19.72 -1.85
C VAL A 29 -7.18 -20.89 -2.32
N LEU A 30 -7.79 -21.96 -2.84
CA LEU A 30 -7.09 -23.14 -3.34
C LEU A 30 -6.75 -23.04 -4.84
N GLU A 31 -7.27 -22.05 -5.54
CA GLU A 31 -6.94 -21.82 -6.95
C GLU A 31 -5.49 -21.33 -7.10
N ASP A 32 -4.86 -21.73 -8.20
CA ASP A 32 -3.52 -21.23 -8.53
C ASP A 32 -3.54 -19.70 -8.67
N THR A 33 -2.64 -19.04 -7.96
CA THR A 33 -2.50 -17.58 -8.07
C THR A 33 -1.73 -17.27 -9.36
N PRO A 34 -2.31 -16.53 -10.32
CA PRO A 34 -1.63 -16.20 -11.56
C PRO A 34 -0.42 -15.27 -11.29
N GLU A 35 0.56 -15.34 -12.20
CA GLU A 35 1.74 -14.47 -12.13
C GLU A 35 1.31 -12.98 -12.14
N PRO A 36 1.80 -12.14 -11.20
CA PRO A 36 1.45 -10.74 -11.16
C PRO A 36 1.93 -9.97 -12.40
N ILE A 37 0.99 -9.36 -13.13
CA ILE A 37 1.33 -8.44 -14.23
C ILE A 37 1.85 -7.13 -13.63
N ARG A 38 3.14 -6.83 -13.81
CA ARG A 38 3.75 -5.55 -13.39
C ARG A 38 3.87 -4.59 -14.56
N ARG A 39 3.12 -3.49 -14.52
CA ARG A 39 3.23 -2.35 -15.45
C ARG A 39 3.63 -1.10 -14.66
N ASP A 40 4.90 -0.73 -14.69
CA ASP A 40 5.42 0.45 -14.02
C ASP A 40 6.02 1.44 -15.03
N GLU A 41 5.29 2.52 -15.29
CA GLU A 41 5.70 3.55 -16.25
C GLU A 41 6.95 4.31 -15.80
N PHE A 42 7.18 4.44 -14.49
CA PHE A 42 8.41 5.05 -13.99
C PHE A 42 9.63 4.22 -14.40
N LEU A 43 9.58 2.89 -14.24
CA LEU A 43 10.67 2.01 -14.66
C LEU A 43 10.88 2.03 -16.18
N ALA A 44 9.79 2.12 -16.96
CA ALA A 44 9.89 2.29 -18.41
C ALA A 44 10.59 3.61 -18.80
N LYS A 45 10.39 4.69 -18.05
CA LYS A 45 11.10 5.96 -18.24
C LYS A 45 12.56 5.90 -17.82
N ILE A 46 12.86 5.23 -16.70
CA ILE A 46 14.25 4.96 -16.28
C ILE A 46 15.02 4.17 -17.35
N TYR A 47 14.38 3.24 -18.04
CA TYR A 47 15.03 2.47 -19.11
C TYR A 47 15.59 3.36 -20.24
N VAL A 48 14.96 4.51 -20.51
CA VAL A 48 15.36 5.45 -21.58
C VAL A 48 16.03 6.73 -21.05
N ILE A 49 16.55 6.70 -19.81
CA ILE A 49 17.07 7.87 -19.08
C ILE A 49 18.20 8.60 -19.82
N ALA A 50 19.00 7.90 -20.62
CA ALA A 50 20.10 8.48 -21.39
C ALA A 50 19.64 9.46 -22.49
N LEU A 51 18.35 9.46 -22.84
CA LEU A 51 17.77 10.37 -23.83
C LEU A 51 17.21 11.65 -23.19
N MET A 52 17.20 11.74 -21.87
CA MET A 52 16.57 12.83 -21.11
C MET A 52 17.61 13.85 -20.64
N ASP A 53 17.20 15.10 -20.49
CA ASP A 53 18.05 16.11 -19.84
C ASP A 53 18.08 15.89 -18.31
N LYS A 54 19.16 16.37 -17.67
CA LYS A 54 19.39 16.21 -16.23
C LYS A 54 18.22 16.68 -15.36
N SER A 55 17.55 17.78 -15.72
CA SER A 55 16.46 18.32 -14.92
C SER A 55 15.23 17.41 -14.96
N THR A 56 14.93 16.83 -16.13
CA THR A 56 13.87 15.83 -16.30
C THR A 56 14.15 14.57 -15.47
N VAL A 57 15.40 14.10 -15.46
CA VAL A 57 15.79 12.91 -14.68
C VAL A 57 15.62 13.14 -13.17
N ILE A 58 16.13 14.25 -12.64
CA ILE A 58 16.00 14.61 -11.22
C ILE A 58 14.52 14.72 -10.84
N GLN A 59 13.70 15.32 -11.71
CA GLN A 59 12.26 15.43 -11.46
C GLN A 59 11.58 14.05 -11.39
N LEU A 60 11.98 13.10 -12.24
CA LEU A 60 11.45 11.73 -12.25
C LEU A 60 11.67 11.01 -10.91
N PHE A 61 12.88 11.10 -10.34
CA PHE A 61 13.18 10.54 -9.02
C PHE A 61 12.42 11.28 -7.91
N ASN A 62 12.33 12.62 -7.97
CA ASN A 62 11.58 13.41 -6.99
C ASN A 62 10.08 13.09 -6.99
N ASP A 63 9.49 12.83 -8.16
CA ASP A 63 8.09 12.43 -8.28
C ASP A 63 7.85 11.05 -7.65
N ARG A 64 8.76 10.09 -7.91
CA ARG A 64 8.71 8.75 -7.32
C ARG A 64 8.85 8.80 -5.80
N ARG A 65 9.81 9.57 -5.27
CA ARG A 65 9.96 9.79 -3.83
C ARG A 65 8.73 10.44 -3.22
N ARG A 66 8.16 11.47 -3.86
CA ARG A 66 6.95 12.12 -3.37
C ARG A 66 5.76 11.16 -3.32
N HIS A 67 5.62 10.26 -4.30
CA HIS A 67 4.60 9.22 -4.29
C HIS A 67 4.75 8.30 -3.06
N TYR A 68 5.94 7.73 -2.82
CA TYR A 68 6.14 6.80 -1.72
C TYR A 68 6.19 7.43 -0.35
N LYS A 69 6.71 8.66 -0.20
CA LYS A 69 6.61 9.43 1.06
C LYS A 69 5.15 9.62 1.48
N LYS A 70 4.25 9.98 0.54
CA LYS A 70 2.81 10.10 0.81
C LYS A 70 2.19 8.77 1.24
N ARG A 71 2.60 7.65 0.63
CA ARG A 71 2.09 6.32 0.97
C ARG A 71 2.59 5.84 2.34
N ALA A 72 3.87 6.04 2.61
CA ALA A 72 4.47 5.74 3.92
C ALA A 72 3.76 6.51 5.04
N ALA A 73 3.45 7.80 4.83
CA ALA A 73 2.70 8.61 5.80
C ALA A 73 1.31 8.05 6.15
N ILE A 74 0.71 7.25 5.26
CA ILE A 74 -0.58 6.57 5.49
C ILE A 74 -0.38 5.18 6.11
N ASN A 75 0.66 4.45 5.71
CA ASN A 75 0.88 3.07 6.13
C ASN A 75 1.49 2.98 7.53
N LYS A 76 2.45 3.85 7.88
CA LYS A 76 3.16 3.80 9.16
C LYS A 76 2.23 3.87 10.38
N PRO A 77 1.31 4.84 10.50
CA PRO A 77 0.42 4.88 11.66
C PRO A 77 -0.48 3.63 11.77
N LYS A 78 -0.93 3.09 10.62
CA LYS A 78 -1.73 1.86 10.58
C LYS A 78 -0.93 0.64 10.98
N LEU A 79 0.36 0.61 10.66
CA LEU A 79 1.26 -0.46 11.05
C LEU A 79 1.51 -0.40 12.56
N GLU A 80 1.82 0.78 13.08
CA GLU A 80 2.02 1.04 14.51
C GLU A 80 0.80 0.60 15.34
N GLU A 81 -0.42 0.95 14.91
CA GLU A 81 -1.66 0.48 15.55
C GLU A 81 -1.77 -1.05 15.61
N LEU A 82 -1.38 -1.74 14.54
CA LEU A 82 -1.44 -3.20 14.44
C LEU A 82 -0.31 -3.87 15.24
N GLU A 83 0.85 -3.24 15.35
CA GLU A 83 1.97 -3.72 16.18
C GLU A 83 1.68 -3.55 17.67
N ILE A 84 0.99 -2.47 18.07
CA ILE A 84 0.46 -2.32 19.42
C ILE A 84 -0.51 -3.46 19.72
N LEU A 85 -1.44 -3.74 18.80
CA LEU A 85 -2.40 -4.85 18.95
C LEU A 85 -1.71 -6.22 19.05
N GLN A 86 -0.68 -6.46 18.23
CA GLN A 86 0.11 -7.69 18.25
C GLN A 86 0.78 -7.95 19.60
N ASN A 87 1.28 -6.89 20.23
CA ASN A 87 2.03 -6.95 21.47
C ASN A 87 1.14 -6.95 22.73
N ASP A 88 -0.18 -6.82 22.58
CA ASP A 88 -1.13 -6.86 23.68
C ASP A 88 -1.59 -8.31 23.97
N PRO A 89 -1.14 -8.94 25.08
CA PRO A 89 -1.48 -10.32 25.39
C PRO A 89 -2.97 -10.52 25.73
N THR A 90 -3.72 -9.45 26.01
CA THR A 90 -5.15 -9.50 26.33
C THR A 90 -6.04 -9.51 25.08
N ARG A 91 -5.49 -9.18 23.91
CA ARG A 91 -6.24 -9.00 22.65
C ARG A 91 -5.90 -10.04 21.58
N LYS A 92 -5.52 -11.25 21.99
CA LYS A 92 -5.07 -12.33 21.07
C LYS A 92 -6.06 -12.66 19.94
N GLU A 93 -7.36 -12.70 20.24
CA GLU A 93 -8.38 -13.02 19.24
C GLU A 93 -8.53 -11.89 18.21
N GLU A 94 -8.50 -10.64 18.66
CA GLU A 94 -8.54 -9.48 17.77
C GLU A 94 -7.28 -9.39 16.91
N TRP A 95 -6.11 -9.73 17.48
CA TRP A 95 -4.87 -9.86 16.73
C TRP A 95 -4.97 -10.93 15.64
N ARG A 96 -5.47 -12.14 15.98
CA ARG A 96 -5.65 -13.23 15.01
C ARG A 96 -6.51 -12.81 13.83
N ASN A 97 -7.61 -12.09 14.10
CA ASN A 97 -8.51 -11.55 13.08
C ASN A 97 -7.88 -10.41 12.25
N SER A 98 -6.87 -9.73 12.79
CA SER A 98 -6.16 -8.63 12.14
C SER A 98 -4.88 -9.06 11.41
N PHE A 99 -4.44 -10.31 11.56
CA PHE A 99 -3.15 -10.78 11.05
C PHE A 99 -2.99 -10.58 9.53
N GLY A 100 -4.00 -10.92 8.73
CA GLY A 100 -3.95 -10.69 7.28
C GLY A 100 -3.82 -9.21 6.91
N ARG A 101 -4.50 -8.32 7.65
CA ARG A 101 -4.39 -6.86 7.48
C ARG A 101 -2.97 -6.39 7.83
N TYR A 102 -2.38 -6.91 8.91
CA TYR A 102 -1.00 -6.61 9.29
C TYR A 102 -0.01 -6.96 8.17
N LEU A 103 -0.07 -8.18 7.63
CA LEU A 103 0.84 -8.59 6.54
C LEU A 103 0.76 -7.67 5.32
N ILE A 104 -0.45 -7.24 4.95
CA ILE A 104 -0.66 -6.34 3.82
C ILE A 104 -0.10 -4.94 4.11
N VAL A 105 -0.38 -4.39 5.30
CA VAL A 105 0.10 -3.05 5.68
C VAL A 105 1.62 -3.03 5.81
N LYS A 106 2.21 -4.04 6.47
CA LYS A 106 3.66 -4.20 6.59
C LYS A 106 4.33 -4.25 5.23
N ARG A 107 3.84 -5.12 4.32
CA ARG A 107 4.37 -5.21 2.94
C ARG A 107 4.28 -3.88 2.20
N ARG A 108 3.19 -3.13 2.37
CA ARG A 108 3.03 -1.81 1.74
C ARG A 108 4.03 -0.79 2.27
N ASP A 109 4.32 -0.82 3.57
CA ASP A 109 5.34 0.05 4.16
C ASP A 109 6.75 -0.34 3.69
N ASP A 110 7.06 -1.63 3.67
CA ASP A 110 8.34 -2.16 3.19
C ASP A 110 8.64 -1.75 1.76
N ILE A 111 7.64 -1.83 0.86
CA ILE A 111 7.78 -1.35 -0.52
C ILE A 111 8.08 0.16 -0.54
N CYS A 112 7.44 0.95 0.32
CA CYS A 112 7.72 2.39 0.36
C CYS A 112 9.16 2.67 0.80
N THR A 113 9.64 1.98 1.83
CA THR A 113 11.01 2.13 2.34
C THR A 113 12.02 1.73 1.27
N GLN A 114 11.87 0.54 0.68
CA GLN A 114 12.76 0.02 -0.35
C GLN A 114 12.79 0.91 -1.60
N GLU A 115 11.64 1.44 -2.03
CA GLU A 115 11.58 2.33 -3.19
C GLU A 115 12.24 3.68 -2.94
N LEU A 116 12.16 4.21 -1.70
CA LEU A 116 12.84 5.44 -1.34
C LEU A 116 14.36 5.25 -1.32
N GLU A 117 14.84 4.19 -0.67
CA GLU A 117 16.26 3.81 -0.66
C GLU A 117 16.79 3.57 -2.07
N TRP A 118 16.01 2.91 -2.91
CA TRP A 118 16.37 2.67 -4.31
C TRP A 118 16.47 3.96 -5.11
N CYS A 119 15.53 4.90 -4.93
CA CYS A 119 15.58 6.19 -5.62
C CYS A 119 16.84 6.98 -5.25
N ASP A 120 17.21 7.00 -3.98
CA ASP A 120 18.38 7.72 -3.50
C ASP A 120 19.66 7.11 -4.08
N TRP A 121 19.80 5.78 -4.00
CA TRP A 121 20.93 5.07 -4.61
C TRP A 121 21.02 5.27 -6.13
N ALA A 122 19.89 5.17 -6.84
CA ALA A 122 19.87 5.26 -8.30
C ALA A 122 20.21 6.67 -8.80
N GLU A 123 19.75 7.71 -8.09
CA GLU A 123 20.08 9.10 -8.42
C GLU A 123 21.55 9.43 -8.14
N ASP A 124 22.11 8.94 -7.01
CA ASP A 124 23.54 9.08 -6.71
C ASP A 124 24.42 8.44 -7.80
N LEU A 125 24.02 7.26 -8.27
CA LEU A 125 24.69 6.57 -9.37
C LEU A 125 24.55 7.35 -10.69
N TYR A 126 23.37 7.91 -10.96
CA TYR A 126 23.14 8.76 -12.13
C TYR A 126 24.08 9.97 -12.13
N HIS A 127 24.17 10.70 -11.02
CA HIS A 127 25.10 11.83 -10.89
C HIS A 127 26.55 11.40 -11.15
N THR A 128 26.97 10.25 -10.61
CA THR A 128 28.33 9.74 -10.82
C THR A 128 28.64 9.44 -12.29
N ALA A 129 27.65 8.95 -13.04
CA ALA A 129 27.82 8.53 -14.44
C ALA A 129 27.66 9.68 -15.45
N PHE A 130 26.75 10.62 -15.19
CA PHE A 130 26.35 11.64 -16.16
C PHE A 130 26.96 13.03 -15.88
N ASP A 131 27.38 13.33 -14.65
CA ASP A 131 27.99 14.64 -14.34
C ASP A 131 29.50 14.69 -14.66
N LYS A 132 30.09 13.58 -15.09
CA LYS A 132 31.50 13.47 -15.52
C LYS A 132 31.70 13.62 -17.03
N ILE A 133 30.62 13.81 -17.79
CA ILE A 133 30.60 13.99 -19.25
C ILE A 133 30.35 15.46 -19.53
#